data_AF-A0AAV6YD61-F1
#
_entry.id   AF-A0AAV6YD61-F1
#
_cell.length_a   1.000
_cell.length_b   1.000
_cell.length_c   1.000
_cell.angle_alpha   90.00
_cell.angle_beta   90.00
_cell.angle_gamma   90.00
#
_symmetry.space_group_name_H-M   'P 1'
#
loop_
_entity.id
_entity.type
_entity.pdbx_description
1 polymer ?
#
loop_
_entity_poly.entity_id
_entity_poly.type
_entity_poly.pdbx_seq_one_letter_code
_entity_poly.pdbx_strand_id
1 'polypeptide(L)'
;MMMCKRLRELKHTEESKGQDGLIQLFCKHCKHVFKKPSTGATSHLGRYLRSCSVKLRADALEERESLTQSRISFPTSSVDPLSVPAFDEKFDMEKVKVEIAKWIMIHEYAFSAVEDEWYNVMMKRTNSQWMLISRTMIRNQCVKIYESEKKMLKNEFKSVNKMNITTDCWKSKNQKLEYLVITGHWIDQNWRLQKRVLNFVEAPPPRRGVDIANVIWRCLEDWGIEGKTHTVSVDNASANDSAIENLKVFIRSKKKLLCQGSLFHVRCCAHILILVAQDGLSEIKNIIECVRDSLDYLRQSDSRLKIFTEIVKQLNLQERELIDDCKIRWNSTYEMLAVAIKFKDVFPRYADRDPFYVDCPSPSDWEKVVNVCSLLEVFWKATHVISGSYYPTSNLFLQEVVRVKVELDSKSQSSDDFIYDMVDSMKRKFDKYWGESNLLMAIEAVLDPRYKMMALKFFFPKLYSPEKAATELAFVRRTLYDLYSEYVSMCSIESNASGEASFLKEKQSVQPQKSELDMYLEENCFIETENSKDGTGFDVLDWWKIHALKYKVLSTMARDILAIPITTVASESTFSAGSRVIDKYRVKLSVESVELLMCGSDWLRKRHGIKKKSEAKFYIHFN
;
A
#
# COMPACT_ATOMS: atom_id res chain seq x y z
N MET A 1 -16.55 -30.12 -40.97
CA MET A 1 -17.24 -29.85 -39.68
C MET A 1 -17.09 -30.95 -38.61
N MET A 2 -16.88 -32.24 -38.94
CA MET A 2 -16.75 -33.32 -37.94
C MET A 2 -15.45 -33.30 -37.13
N MET A 3 -14.33 -32.83 -37.69
CA MET A 3 -13.03 -32.82 -37.00
C MET A 3 -13.00 -31.91 -35.75
N CYS A 4 -13.82 -30.85 -35.72
CA CYS A 4 -13.88 -29.87 -34.64
C CYS A 4 -14.65 -30.37 -33.39
N LYS A 5 -15.59 -31.32 -33.58
CA LYS A 5 -16.37 -31.91 -32.47
C LYS A 5 -15.52 -32.88 -31.64
N ARG A 6 -14.71 -33.70 -32.32
CA ARG A 6 -13.84 -34.72 -31.71
C ARG A 6 -12.75 -34.09 -30.81
N LEU A 7 -12.17 -32.96 -31.23
CA LEU A 7 -11.17 -32.22 -30.46
C LEU A 7 -11.73 -31.59 -29.17
N ARG A 8 -13.01 -31.16 -29.16
CA ARG A 8 -13.65 -30.61 -27.94
C ARG A 8 -13.95 -31.69 -26.91
N GLU A 9 -14.37 -32.87 -27.35
CA GLU A 9 -14.67 -34.01 -26.48
C GLU A 9 -13.39 -34.56 -25.83
N LEU A 10 -12.28 -34.62 -26.58
CA LEU A 10 -10.98 -35.09 -26.07
C LEU A 10 -10.32 -34.16 -25.04
N LYS A 11 -10.64 -32.85 -25.02
CA LYS A 11 -10.09 -31.92 -24.00
C LYS A 11 -10.47 -32.30 -22.57
N HIS A 12 -11.65 -32.90 -22.39
CA HIS A 12 -12.21 -33.25 -21.08
C HIS A 12 -11.94 -34.71 -20.68
N THR A 13 -11.13 -35.42 -21.45
CA THR A 13 -10.75 -36.80 -21.17
C THR A 13 -9.24 -36.99 -21.11
N GLU A 14 -8.78 -37.97 -20.33
CA GLU A 14 -7.40 -38.48 -20.33
C GLU A 14 -7.38 -39.87 -20.95
N GLU A 15 -6.38 -40.20 -21.77
CA GLU A 15 -6.18 -41.55 -22.30
C GLU A 15 -5.15 -42.29 -21.45
N SER A 16 -5.43 -43.54 -21.07
CA SER A 16 -4.44 -44.44 -20.49
C SER A 16 -4.53 -45.82 -21.17
N LYS A 17 -3.41 -46.56 -21.16
CA LYS A 17 -3.38 -47.96 -21.62
C LYS A 17 -3.73 -48.88 -20.46
N GLY A 18 -4.80 -49.66 -20.60
CA GLY A 18 -5.12 -50.72 -19.65
C GLY A 18 -4.13 -51.89 -19.74
N GLN A 19 -4.10 -52.76 -18.72
CA GLN A 19 -3.26 -53.96 -18.67
C GLN A 19 -3.52 -54.93 -19.84
N ASP A 20 -4.69 -54.84 -20.46
CA ASP A 20 -5.15 -55.68 -21.58
C ASP A 20 -4.70 -55.14 -22.96
N GLY A 21 -3.88 -54.08 -23.00
CA GLY A 21 -3.39 -53.45 -24.25
C GLY A 21 -4.38 -52.51 -24.96
N LEU A 22 -5.62 -52.40 -24.46
CA LEU A 22 -6.66 -51.51 -25.00
C LEU A 22 -6.58 -50.09 -24.41
N ILE A 23 -6.82 -49.08 -25.25
CA ILE A 23 -6.85 -47.66 -24.84
C ILE A 23 -8.17 -47.37 -24.10
N GLN A 24 -8.06 -46.94 -22.86
CA GLN A 24 -9.17 -46.49 -22.01
C GLN A 24 -9.19 -44.97 -21.92
N LEU A 25 -10.38 -44.38 -21.91
CA LEU A 25 -10.61 -42.94 -21.79
C LEU A 25 -11.23 -42.64 -20.41
N PHE A 26 -10.66 -41.69 -19.67
CA PHE A 26 -11.15 -41.27 -18.35
C PHE A 26 -11.80 -39.91 -18.47
N CYS A 27 -12.99 -39.74 -17.91
CA CYS A 27 -13.53 -38.40 -17.69
C CYS A 27 -12.68 -37.68 -16.64
N LYS A 28 -12.14 -36.49 -16.98
CA LYS A 28 -11.31 -35.73 -16.02
C LYS A 28 -12.08 -35.33 -14.75
N HIS A 29 -13.41 -35.20 -14.84
CA HIS A 29 -14.25 -34.64 -13.79
C HIS A 29 -14.78 -35.67 -12.79
N CYS A 30 -15.36 -36.79 -13.28
CA CYS A 30 -15.93 -37.84 -12.41
C CYS A 30 -15.09 -39.13 -12.38
N LYS A 31 -13.94 -39.14 -13.09
CA LYS A 31 -13.04 -40.30 -13.22
C LYS A 31 -13.65 -41.58 -13.79
N HIS A 32 -14.86 -41.51 -14.36
CA HIS A 32 -15.51 -42.65 -15.00
C HIS A 32 -14.75 -43.10 -16.26
N VAL A 33 -14.67 -44.43 -16.46
CA VAL A 33 -13.83 -45.07 -17.48
C VAL A 33 -14.67 -45.51 -18.67
N PHE A 34 -14.25 -45.15 -19.87
CA PHE A 34 -14.83 -45.56 -21.14
C PHE A 34 -13.88 -46.51 -21.88
N LYS A 35 -14.42 -47.61 -22.39
CA LYS A 35 -13.73 -48.45 -23.38
C LYS A 35 -13.91 -47.82 -24.76
N LYS A 36 -12.81 -47.57 -25.48
CA LYS A 36 -12.85 -46.99 -26.83
C LYS A 36 -13.41 -48.03 -27.81
N PRO A 37 -14.53 -47.78 -28.51
CA PRO A 37 -15.02 -48.69 -29.54
C PRO A 37 -14.04 -48.75 -30.71
N SER A 38 -13.84 -49.94 -31.30
CA SER A 38 -12.99 -50.14 -32.49
C SER A 38 -13.44 -49.32 -33.70
N THR A 39 -14.71 -48.89 -33.73
CA THR A 39 -15.34 -48.09 -34.78
C THR A 39 -15.05 -46.59 -34.68
N GLY A 40 -14.40 -46.12 -33.62
CA GLY A 40 -13.98 -44.71 -33.46
C GLY A 40 -15.12 -43.71 -33.21
N ALA A 41 -16.36 -44.16 -33.04
CA ALA A 41 -17.53 -43.32 -32.76
C ALA A 41 -17.50 -42.75 -31.32
N THR A 42 -17.56 -41.42 -31.18
CA THR A 42 -17.50 -40.71 -29.88
C THR A 42 -18.85 -40.19 -29.37
N SER A 43 -19.95 -40.56 -30.04
CA SER A 43 -21.30 -40.07 -29.74
C SER A 43 -21.77 -40.37 -28.31
N HIS A 44 -21.45 -41.56 -27.80
CA HIS A 44 -21.74 -41.96 -26.42
C HIS A 44 -20.93 -41.14 -25.40
N LEU A 45 -19.65 -40.88 -25.67
CA LEU A 45 -18.79 -40.07 -24.83
C LEU A 45 -19.29 -38.62 -24.75
N GLY A 46 -19.66 -38.02 -25.89
CA GLY A 46 -20.21 -36.67 -25.94
C GLY A 46 -21.55 -36.54 -25.18
N ARG A 47 -22.39 -37.57 -25.20
CA ARG A 47 -23.65 -37.60 -24.43
C ARG A 47 -23.37 -37.69 -22.93
N TYR A 48 -22.42 -38.53 -22.53
CA TYR A 48 -22.01 -38.66 -21.13
C TYR A 48 -21.40 -37.36 -20.58
N LEU A 49 -20.46 -36.74 -21.30
CA LEU A 49 -19.79 -35.51 -20.84
C LEU A 49 -20.78 -34.36 -20.60
N ARG A 50 -21.83 -34.24 -21.44
CA ARG A 50 -22.92 -33.29 -21.21
C ARG A 50 -23.67 -33.58 -19.92
N SER A 51 -24.06 -34.84 -19.71
CA SER A 51 -24.72 -35.29 -18.47
C SER A 51 -23.85 -35.09 -17.23
N CYS A 52 -22.56 -35.46 -17.28
CA CYS A 52 -21.60 -35.33 -16.19
C CYS A 52 -21.37 -33.87 -15.79
N SER A 53 -21.28 -32.95 -16.76
CA SER A 53 -21.15 -31.50 -16.47
C SER A 53 -22.41 -30.89 -15.82
N VAL A 54 -23.59 -31.42 -16.12
CA VAL A 54 -24.85 -31.01 -15.49
C VAL A 54 -24.98 -31.61 -14.09
N LYS A 55 -24.60 -32.88 -13.92
CA LYS A 55 -24.60 -33.56 -12.61
C LYS A 55 -23.62 -32.92 -11.64
N LEU A 56 -22.39 -32.61 -12.04
CA LEU A 56 -21.43 -31.91 -11.17
C LEU A 56 -21.86 -30.48 -10.81
N ARG A 57 -22.65 -29.81 -11.65
CA ARG A 57 -23.25 -28.51 -11.28
C ARG A 57 -24.41 -28.68 -10.30
N ALA A 58 -25.20 -29.74 -10.45
CA ALA A 58 -26.28 -30.07 -9.52
C ALA A 58 -25.73 -30.56 -8.18
N ASP A 59 -24.73 -31.43 -8.18
CA ASP A 59 -24.04 -31.94 -6.99
C ASP A 59 -23.29 -30.79 -6.28
N ALA A 60 -22.65 -29.87 -7.01
CA ALA A 60 -22.04 -28.66 -6.43
C ALA A 60 -23.07 -27.60 -5.96
N LEU A 61 -24.34 -27.71 -6.37
CA LEU A 61 -25.45 -26.91 -5.86
C LEU A 61 -26.08 -27.60 -4.62
N GLU A 62 -26.23 -28.92 -4.63
CA GLU A 62 -26.72 -29.73 -3.50
C GLU A 62 -25.72 -29.76 -2.33
N GLU A 63 -24.41 -29.84 -2.58
CA GLU A 63 -23.38 -29.74 -1.53
C GLU A 63 -23.34 -28.32 -0.91
N ARG A 64 -23.83 -27.32 -1.66
CA ARG A 64 -24.02 -25.94 -1.22
C ARG A 64 -25.32 -25.74 -0.45
N GLU A 65 -26.34 -26.55 -0.72
CA GLU A 65 -27.64 -26.54 -0.04
C GLU A 65 -27.67 -27.45 1.20
N SER A 66 -26.92 -28.57 1.23
CA SER A 66 -26.90 -29.53 2.35
C SER A 66 -26.15 -29.04 3.60
N LEU A 67 -25.54 -27.86 3.56
CA LEU A 67 -24.99 -27.16 4.73
C LEU A 67 -25.87 -25.99 5.21
N THR A 68 -27.11 -25.86 4.70
CA THR A 68 -28.03 -24.80 5.13
C THR A 68 -29.17 -25.33 5.98
N GLN A 69 -28.92 -25.45 7.29
CA GLN A 69 -30.00 -25.33 8.28
C GLN A 69 -29.68 -24.24 9.30
N SER A 70 -30.62 -23.29 9.38
CA SER A 70 -30.69 -22.06 10.19
C SER A 70 -29.76 -20.89 9.81
N ARG A 71 -30.40 -19.91 9.16
CA ARG A 71 -29.94 -18.58 8.77
C ARG A 71 -29.27 -17.80 9.91
N ILE A 72 -28.01 -17.40 9.69
CA ILE A 72 -27.52 -16.04 9.99
C ILE A 72 -26.69 -15.59 8.77
N SER A 73 -27.14 -14.55 8.08
CA SER A 73 -26.50 -14.01 6.88
C SER A 73 -25.19 -13.30 7.24
N PHE A 74 -24.05 -13.92 6.94
CA PHE A 74 -22.75 -13.25 6.88
C PHE A 74 -22.44 -12.86 5.42
N PRO A 75 -21.96 -11.64 5.15
CA PRO A 75 -21.54 -11.27 3.79
C PRO A 75 -20.25 -12.01 3.40
N THR A 76 -20.32 -12.79 2.31
CA THR A 76 -19.15 -13.40 1.66
C THR A 76 -18.26 -12.35 1.00
N SER A 77 -16.94 -12.55 1.08
CA SER A 77 -15.85 -11.63 0.73
C SER A 77 -15.65 -11.32 -0.77
N SER A 78 -16.67 -11.51 -1.61
CA SER A 78 -16.68 -11.04 -2.99
C SER A 78 -18.07 -10.51 -3.35
N VAL A 79 -18.32 -9.26 -2.97
CA VAL A 79 -19.52 -8.55 -3.43
C VAL A 79 -19.21 -8.08 -4.85
N ASP A 80 -19.86 -8.67 -5.85
CA ASP A 80 -19.92 -8.05 -7.16
C ASP A 80 -20.66 -6.71 -6.98
N PRO A 81 -20.05 -5.55 -7.30
CA PRO A 81 -20.72 -4.26 -7.16
C PRO A 81 -22.03 -4.17 -7.97
N LEU A 82 -22.21 -5.06 -8.96
CA LEU A 82 -23.40 -5.17 -9.80
C LEU A 82 -24.37 -6.27 -9.35
N SER A 83 -24.05 -7.08 -8.34
CA SER A 83 -25.00 -8.03 -7.74
C SER A 83 -25.93 -7.29 -6.77
N VAL A 84 -26.68 -6.34 -7.30
CA VAL A 84 -27.90 -5.87 -6.65
C VAL A 84 -28.95 -6.96 -6.86
N PRO A 85 -29.67 -7.42 -5.83
CA PRO A 85 -30.80 -8.33 -6.01
C PRO A 85 -31.72 -7.78 -7.11
N ALA A 86 -32.22 -8.64 -8.00
CA ALA A 86 -33.20 -8.24 -9.00
C ALA A 86 -34.31 -7.44 -8.29
N PHE A 87 -34.49 -6.18 -8.68
CA PHE A 87 -35.48 -5.28 -8.08
C PHE A 87 -36.89 -5.80 -8.42
N ASP A 88 -37.40 -6.68 -7.56
CA ASP A 88 -38.84 -6.93 -7.41
C ASP A 88 -39.45 -5.97 -6.34
N GLU A 89 -38.64 -5.04 -5.82
CA GLU A 89 -39.08 -3.97 -4.93
C GLU A 89 -39.61 -2.76 -5.73
N LYS A 90 -40.73 -2.19 -5.27
CA LYS A 90 -41.25 -0.91 -5.75
C LYS A 90 -40.17 0.17 -5.67
N PHE A 91 -40.12 1.03 -6.69
CA PHE A 91 -39.19 2.16 -6.73
C PHE A 91 -39.30 3.03 -5.47
N ASP A 92 -38.14 3.30 -4.85
CA ASP A 92 -38.01 4.11 -3.65
C ASP A 92 -36.94 5.19 -3.85
N MET A 93 -37.38 6.45 -3.92
CA MET A 93 -36.50 7.59 -4.10
C MET A 93 -35.47 7.76 -2.98
N GLU A 94 -35.77 7.35 -1.75
CA GLU A 94 -34.81 7.48 -0.64
C GLU A 94 -33.67 6.48 -0.77
N LYS A 95 -33.96 5.23 -1.18
CA LYS A 95 -32.92 4.24 -1.51
C LYS A 95 -32.04 4.73 -2.66
N VAL A 96 -32.65 5.32 -3.70
CA VAL A 96 -31.88 5.85 -4.84
C VAL A 96 -30.99 7.03 -4.43
N LYS A 97 -31.47 7.95 -3.58
CA LYS A 97 -30.64 9.04 -3.02
C LYS A 97 -29.43 8.52 -2.25
N VAL A 98 -29.58 7.44 -1.49
CA VAL A 98 -28.47 6.79 -0.78
C VAL A 98 -27.41 6.28 -1.76
N GLU A 99 -27.83 5.60 -2.83
CA GLU A 99 -26.89 5.07 -3.83
C GLU A 99 -26.19 6.19 -4.63
N ILE A 100 -26.91 7.27 -4.97
CA ILE A 100 -26.31 8.45 -5.61
C ILE A 100 -25.31 9.14 -4.69
N ALA A 101 -25.63 9.26 -3.39
CA ALA A 101 -24.72 9.85 -2.42
C ALA A 101 -23.44 9.01 -2.30
N LYS A 102 -23.55 7.67 -2.27
CA LYS A 102 -22.38 6.77 -2.33
C LYS A 102 -21.59 6.95 -3.62
N TRP A 103 -22.27 7.06 -4.77
CA TRP A 103 -21.62 7.31 -6.07
C TRP A 103 -20.81 8.61 -6.05
N ILE A 104 -21.39 9.71 -5.57
CA ILE A 104 -20.69 10.99 -5.42
C ILE A 104 -19.47 10.85 -4.52
N MET A 105 -19.62 10.22 -3.34
CA MET A 105 -18.54 10.07 -2.38
C MET A 105 -17.42 9.18 -2.92
N ILE A 106 -17.72 7.97 -3.40
CA ILE A 106 -16.75 6.98 -3.89
C ILE A 106 -15.92 7.55 -5.06
N HIS A 107 -16.58 8.25 -5.98
CA HIS A 107 -15.96 8.80 -7.17
C HIS A 107 -15.51 10.26 -7.03
N GLU A 108 -15.65 10.84 -5.84
CA GLU A 108 -15.22 12.21 -5.54
C GLU A 108 -15.89 13.28 -6.43
N TYR A 109 -17.10 13.02 -6.95
CA TYR A 109 -17.82 13.96 -7.83
C TYR A 109 -18.28 15.22 -7.09
N ALA A 110 -18.57 16.27 -7.85
CA ALA A 110 -19.20 17.47 -7.32
C ALA A 110 -20.66 17.19 -6.93
N PHE A 111 -21.13 17.78 -5.83
CA PHE A 111 -22.54 17.65 -5.42
C PHE A 111 -23.52 18.18 -6.46
N SER A 112 -23.10 19.10 -7.33
CA SER A 112 -23.92 19.64 -8.41
C SER A 112 -24.12 18.67 -9.58
N ALA A 113 -23.37 17.55 -9.65
CA ALA A 113 -23.50 16.59 -10.74
C ALA A 113 -24.93 16.01 -10.87
N VAL A 114 -25.68 15.95 -9.77
CA VAL A 114 -27.08 15.50 -9.77
C VAL A 114 -28.04 16.51 -10.40
N GLU A 115 -27.60 17.75 -10.59
CA GLU A 115 -28.39 18.83 -11.20
C GLU A 115 -28.11 18.96 -12.71
N ASP A 116 -27.16 18.19 -13.25
CA ASP A 116 -26.86 18.19 -14.68
C ASP A 116 -28.10 17.75 -15.48
N GLU A 117 -28.40 18.49 -16.55
CA GLU A 117 -29.63 18.31 -17.32
C GLU A 117 -29.73 16.90 -17.90
N TRP A 118 -28.66 16.44 -18.58
CA TRP A 118 -28.62 15.13 -19.21
C TRP A 118 -28.60 13.96 -18.22
N TYR A 119 -28.04 14.16 -17.02
CA TYR A 119 -28.15 13.18 -15.94
C TYR A 119 -29.62 12.98 -15.56
N ASN A 120 -30.37 14.07 -15.39
CA ASN A 120 -31.79 14.00 -15.05
C ASN A 120 -32.66 13.45 -16.18
N VAL A 121 -32.36 13.78 -17.44
CA VAL A 121 -33.02 13.18 -18.61
C VAL A 121 -32.81 11.68 -18.64
N MET A 122 -31.58 11.21 -18.41
CA MET A 122 -31.25 9.79 -18.34
C MET A 122 -32.04 9.09 -17.24
N MET A 123 -32.02 9.61 -16.01
CA MET A 123 -32.71 9.00 -14.87
C MET A 123 -34.24 8.96 -15.08
N LYS A 124 -34.82 10.01 -15.68
CA LYS A 124 -36.26 10.06 -16.01
C LYS A 124 -36.66 9.07 -17.09
N ARG A 125 -35.78 8.78 -18.06
CA ARG A 125 -35.99 7.74 -19.08
C ARG A 125 -35.94 6.34 -18.47
N THR A 126 -35.05 6.11 -17.51
CA THR A 126 -34.97 4.83 -16.81
C THR A 126 -36.15 4.61 -15.87
N ASN A 127 -36.66 5.68 -15.23
CA ASN A 127 -37.82 5.60 -14.34
C ASN A 127 -38.68 6.86 -14.40
N SER A 128 -39.95 6.70 -14.79
CA SER A 128 -40.91 7.81 -14.91
C SER A 128 -41.24 8.49 -13.57
N GLN A 129 -41.04 7.82 -12.44
CA GLN A 129 -41.24 8.35 -11.08
C GLN A 129 -40.03 9.15 -10.56
N TRP A 130 -38.95 9.27 -11.35
CA TRP A 130 -37.78 10.07 -10.97
C TRP A 130 -38.14 11.53 -10.67
N MET A 131 -37.59 12.03 -9.56
CA MET A 131 -37.67 13.44 -9.14
C MET A 131 -36.28 14.06 -9.11
N LEU A 132 -36.19 15.35 -9.48
CA LEU A 132 -34.95 16.13 -9.43
C LEU A 132 -34.40 16.15 -8.01
N ILE A 133 -33.10 15.94 -7.87
CA ILE A 133 -32.38 16.03 -6.60
C ILE A 133 -31.51 17.28 -6.66
N SER A 134 -31.59 18.13 -5.63
CA SER A 134 -30.70 19.29 -5.52
C SER A 134 -29.36 18.93 -4.87
N ARG A 135 -28.33 19.73 -5.15
CA ARG A 135 -27.00 19.61 -4.54
C ARG A 135 -27.06 19.64 -3.01
N THR A 136 -27.99 20.40 -2.44
CA THR A 136 -28.18 20.51 -0.98
C THR A 136 -28.77 19.22 -0.43
N MET A 137 -29.77 18.65 -1.11
CA MET A 137 -30.38 17.40 -0.70
C MET A 137 -29.36 16.25 -0.73
N ILE A 138 -28.57 16.14 -1.80
CA ILE A 138 -27.58 15.08 -1.89
C ILE A 138 -26.42 15.29 -0.92
N ARG A 139 -25.97 16.53 -0.68
CA ARG A 139 -24.98 16.84 0.36
C ARG A 139 -25.45 16.37 1.73
N ASN A 140 -26.69 16.69 2.10
CA ASN A 140 -27.27 16.26 3.38
C ASN A 140 -27.34 14.72 3.48
N GLN A 141 -27.62 14.04 2.36
CA GLN A 141 -27.59 12.59 2.31
C GLN A 141 -26.17 12.04 2.51
N CYS A 142 -25.16 12.66 1.90
CA CYS A 142 -23.76 12.29 2.12
C CYS A 142 -23.36 12.51 3.60
N VAL A 143 -23.83 13.57 4.27
CA VAL A 143 -23.57 13.80 5.70
C VAL A 143 -24.14 12.66 6.55
N LYS A 144 -25.38 12.23 6.29
CA LYS A 144 -25.98 11.09 7.00
C LYS A 144 -25.16 9.81 6.83
N ILE A 145 -24.70 9.53 5.61
CA ILE A 145 -23.87 8.37 5.33
C ILE A 145 -22.54 8.48 6.07
N TYR A 146 -21.88 9.63 5.99
CA TYR A 146 -20.62 9.90 6.69
C TYR A 146 -20.74 9.65 8.20
N GLU A 147 -21.74 10.21 8.86
CA GLU A 147 -21.95 10.00 10.30
C GLU A 147 -22.24 8.54 10.65
N SER A 148 -23.02 7.84 9.79
CA SER A 148 -23.27 6.41 9.95
C SER A 148 -21.98 5.59 9.85
N GLU A 149 -21.16 5.81 8.82
CA GLU A 149 -19.88 5.12 8.64
C GLU A 149 -18.90 5.47 9.79
N LYS A 150 -18.84 6.73 10.22
CA LYS A 150 -18.02 7.17 11.36
C LYS A 150 -18.40 6.42 12.63
N LYS A 151 -19.71 6.26 12.89
CA LYS A 151 -20.22 5.49 14.03
C LYS A 151 -19.85 4.01 13.93
N MET A 152 -19.91 3.41 12.74
CA MET A 152 -19.49 2.02 12.52
C MET A 152 -18.00 1.84 12.80
N LEU A 153 -17.14 2.72 12.28
CA LEU A 153 -15.70 2.69 12.54
C LEU A 153 -15.37 2.89 14.01
N LYS A 154 -16.02 3.85 14.69
CA LYS A 154 -15.86 4.02 16.15
C LYS A 154 -16.20 2.75 16.93
N ASN A 155 -17.23 2.01 16.50
CA ASN A 155 -17.57 0.72 17.12
C ASN A 155 -16.51 -0.35 16.82
N GLU A 156 -15.99 -0.42 15.60
CA GLU A 156 -14.87 -1.31 15.24
C GLU A 156 -13.63 -1.01 16.10
N PHE A 157 -13.30 0.27 16.30
CA PHE A 157 -12.14 0.70 17.08
C PHE A 157 -12.21 0.31 18.55
N LYS A 158 -13.39 0.02 19.11
CA LYS A 158 -13.51 -0.53 20.49
C LYS A 158 -12.76 -1.85 20.63
N SER A 159 -12.79 -2.69 19.59
CA SER A 159 -12.08 -3.99 19.54
C SER A 159 -10.59 -3.89 19.23
N VAL A 160 -10.12 -2.72 18.79
CA VAL A 160 -8.71 -2.48 18.46
C VAL A 160 -7.94 -2.15 19.73
N ASN A 161 -6.86 -2.87 20.00
CA ASN A 161 -6.04 -2.66 21.20
C ASN A 161 -5.08 -1.47 21.01
N LYS A 162 -4.39 -1.43 19.87
CA LYS A 162 -3.43 -0.38 19.52
C LYS A 162 -3.68 0.17 18.13
N MET A 163 -3.51 1.48 17.99
CA MET A 163 -3.68 2.21 16.74
C MET A 163 -2.39 2.96 16.42
N ASN A 164 -1.85 2.79 15.23
CA ASN A 164 -0.71 3.57 14.74
C ASN A 164 -1.24 4.71 13.87
N ILE A 165 -0.66 5.90 14.00
CA ILE A 165 -1.13 7.09 13.31
C ILE A 165 -0.08 7.54 12.30
N THR A 166 -0.48 7.84 11.06
CA THR A 166 0.34 8.67 10.17
C THR A 166 -0.31 10.02 10.03
N THR A 167 0.51 11.07 10.03
CA THR A 167 0.04 12.42 9.77
C THR A 167 0.98 13.17 8.85
N ASP A 168 0.40 13.99 7.99
CA ASP A 168 1.13 14.78 7.01
C ASP A 168 0.33 16.06 6.70
N CYS A 169 1.04 17.11 6.27
CA CYS A 169 0.48 18.42 5.97
C CYS A 169 0.47 18.67 4.47
N TRP A 170 -0.67 19.12 3.95
CA TRP A 170 -0.80 19.50 2.55
C TRP A 170 -1.43 20.87 2.38
N LYS A 171 -0.79 21.69 1.55
CA LYS A 171 -1.32 22.98 1.14
C LYS A 171 -2.12 22.85 -0.14
N SER A 172 -3.41 23.15 -0.07
CA SER A 172 -4.26 23.24 -1.25
C SER A 172 -3.82 24.38 -2.16
N LYS A 173 -3.48 24.06 -3.42
CA LYS A 173 -3.09 25.08 -4.41
C LYS A 173 -4.23 26.06 -4.71
N ASN A 174 -5.46 25.55 -4.79
CA ASN A 174 -6.60 26.35 -5.24
C ASN A 174 -7.27 27.12 -4.09
N GLN A 175 -7.42 26.49 -2.91
CA GLN A 175 -8.00 27.17 -1.73
C GLN A 175 -6.96 27.98 -0.94
N LYS A 176 -5.67 27.68 -1.10
CA LYS A 176 -4.56 28.22 -0.29
C LYS A 176 -4.66 27.90 1.21
N LEU A 177 -5.57 27.02 1.60
CA LEU A 177 -5.69 26.44 2.93
C LEU A 177 -4.71 25.28 3.11
N GLU A 178 -4.35 25.01 4.35
CA GLU A 178 -3.50 23.89 4.71
C GLU A 178 -4.30 22.88 5.52
N TYR A 179 -4.13 21.62 5.17
CA TYR A 179 -4.85 20.50 5.74
C TYR A 179 -3.88 19.52 6.36
N LEU A 180 -4.21 19.06 7.56
CA LEU A 180 -3.59 17.93 8.21
C LEU A 180 -4.43 16.68 7.95
N VAL A 181 -3.80 15.64 7.44
CA VAL A 181 -4.44 14.33 7.28
C VAL A 181 -3.99 13.42 8.40
N ILE A 182 -4.95 12.82 9.09
CA ILE A 182 -4.68 11.82 10.13
C ILE A 182 -5.24 10.49 9.64
N THR A 183 -4.38 9.49 9.55
CA THR A 183 -4.74 8.13 9.14
C THR A 183 -4.41 7.15 10.24
N GLY A 184 -5.37 6.31 10.61
CA GLY A 184 -5.18 5.22 11.56
C GLY A 184 -4.83 3.91 10.85
N HIS A 185 -3.89 3.16 11.41
CA HIS A 185 -3.38 1.88 10.92
C HIS A 185 -3.40 0.84 12.04
N TRP A 186 -3.92 -0.34 11.74
CA TRP A 186 -3.97 -1.46 12.67
C TRP A 186 -4.03 -2.77 11.88
N ILE A 187 -3.78 -3.89 12.55
CA ILE A 187 -4.07 -5.22 12.00
C ILE A 187 -5.32 -5.76 12.69
N ASP A 188 -6.29 -6.18 11.90
CA ASP A 188 -7.56 -6.70 12.41
C ASP A 188 -7.45 -8.14 12.95
N GLN A 189 -8.54 -8.68 13.48
CA GLN A 189 -8.61 -10.04 14.00
C GLN A 189 -8.35 -11.12 12.94
N ASN A 190 -8.54 -10.78 11.65
CA ASN A 190 -8.27 -11.68 10.53
C ASN A 190 -6.82 -11.62 10.05
N TRP A 191 -5.96 -10.87 10.75
CA TRP A 191 -4.57 -10.59 10.38
C TRP A 191 -4.43 -9.82 9.07
N ARG A 192 -5.39 -8.94 8.78
CA ARG A 192 -5.30 -8.04 7.64
C ARG A 192 -4.90 -6.65 8.09
N LEU A 193 -3.92 -6.07 7.40
CA LEU A 193 -3.56 -4.68 7.57
C LEU A 193 -4.74 -3.78 7.13
N GLN A 194 -5.18 -2.95 8.06
CA GLN A 194 -6.23 -1.96 7.88
C GLN A 194 -5.63 -0.56 7.96
N LYS A 195 -6.14 0.33 7.11
CA LYS A 195 -5.90 1.76 7.18
C LYS A 195 -7.20 2.53 6.95
N ARG A 196 -7.42 3.64 7.65
CA ARG A 196 -8.54 4.56 7.40
C ARG A 196 -8.10 6.00 7.57
N VAL A 197 -8.49 6.86 6.63
CA VAL A 197 -8.37 8.31 6.80
C VAL A 197 -9.39 8.72 7.86
N LEU A 198 -8.90 9.12 9.03
CA LEU A 198 -9.74 9.49 10.16
C LEU A 198 -10.20 10.94 10.05
N ASN A 199 -9.27 11.82 9.64
CA ASN A 199 -9.51 13.24 9.55
C ASN A 199 -8.78 13.85 8.36
N PHE A 200 -9.40 14.87 7.77
CA PHE A 200 -8.83 15.78 6.78
C PHE A 200 -9.20 17.18 7.24
N VAL A 201 -8.43 17.70 8.20
CA VAL A 201 -8.80 18.89 8.98
C VAL A 201 -7.93 20.07 8.61
N GLU A 202 -8.52 21.27 8.63
CA GLU A 202 -7.76 22.50 8.43
C GLU A 202 -6.78 22.73 9.59
N ALA A 203 -5.53 23.07 9.27
CA ALA A 203 -4.50 23.43 10.22
C ALA A 203 -4.10 24.90 10.01
N PRO A 204 -4.77 25.86 10.69
CA PRO A 204 -4.52 27.27 10.48
C PRO A 204 -3.14 27.69 11.03
N PRO A 205 -2.51 28.75 10.46
CA PRO A 205 -1.33 29.35 11.06
C PRO A 205 -1.66 30.04 12.40
N PRO A 206 -0.70 30.11 13.35
CA PRO A 206 0.68 29.62 13.28
C PRO A 206 0.78 28.10 13.50
N ARG A 207 1.61 27.43 12.70
CA ARG A 207 1.81 25.96 12.73
C ARG A 207 2.99 25.59 13.61
N ARG A 208 3.01 26.03 14.87
CA ARG A 208 4.06 25.60 15.80
C ARG A 208 3.77 24.15 16.20
N GLY A 209 4.78 23.44 16.71
CA GLY A 209 4.60 22.04 17.11
C GLY A 209 3.43 21.83 18.07
N VAL A 210 3.22 22.73 19.03
CA VAL A 210 2.07 22.68 19.96
C VAL A 210 0.72 22.81 19.24
N ASP A 211 0.63 23.64 18.20
CA ASP A 211 -0.61 23.85 17.47
C ASP A 211 -0.97 22.59 16.66
N ILE A 212 0.03 21.96 16.03
CA ILE A 212 -0.11 20.66 15.34
C ILE A 212 -0.51 19.56 16.34
N ALA A 213 0.17 19.50 17.50
CA ALA A 213 -0.14 18.53 18.55
C ALA A 213 -1.59 18.66 19.05
N ASN A 214 -2.08 19.88 19.23
CA ASN A 214 -3.46 20.14 19.67
C ASN A 214 -4.48 19.67 18.64
N VAL A 215 -4.23 19.90 17.34
CA VAL A 215 -5.11 19.41 16.27
C VAL A 215 -5.16 17.88 16.27
N ILE A 216 -4.00 17.22 16.34
CA ILE A 216 -3.92 15.75 16.40
C ILE A 216 -4.65 15.24 17.64
N TRP A 217 -4.38 15.82 18.81
CA TRP A 217 -4.98 15.42 20.08
C TRP A 217 -6.52 15.45 20.04
N ARG A 218 -7.11 16.55 19.56
CA ARG A 218 -8.56 16.68 19.41
C ARG A 218 -9.14 15.59 18.52
N CYS A 219 -8.46 15.27 17.42
CA CYS A 219 -8.89 14.19 16.55
C CYS A 219 -8.84 12.84 17.27
N LEU A 220 -7.79 12.56 18.05
CA LEU A 220 -7.71 11.32 18.83
C LEU A 220 -8.84 11.20 19.85
N GLU A 221 -9.17 12.28 20.56
CA GLU A 221 -10.30 12.34 21.51
C GLU A 221 -11.64 12.16 20.79
N ASP A 222 -11.84 12.84 19.65
CA ASP A 222 -13.06 12.72 18.85
C ASP A 222 -13.30 11.28 18.39
N TRP A 223 -12.25 10.52 18.12
CA TRP A 223 -12.32 9.11 17.74
C TRP A 223 -12.35 8.15 18.94
N GLY A 224 -12.06 8.61 20.15
CA GLY A 224 -11.96 7.78 21.36
C GLY A 224 -10.78 6.81 21.30
N ILE A 225 -9.68 7.22 20.68
CA ILE A 225 -8.48 6.41 20.45
C ILE A 225 -7.23 6.97 21.14
N GLU A 226 -7.35 8.02 21.95
CA GLU A 226 -6.23 8.62 22.68
C GLU A 226 -5.53 7.62 23.62
N GLY A 227 -6.28 6.69 24.22
CA GLY A 227 -5.75 5.56 25.00
C GLY A 227 -5.23 4.40 24.14
N LYS A 228 -5.43 4.42 22.83
CA LYS A 228 -5.09 3.33 21.90
C LYS A 228 -3.91 3.69 21.00
N THR A 229 -3.63 4.98 20.79
CA THR A 229 -2.51 5.46 19.97
C THR A 229 -1.17 4.92 20.44
N HIS A 230 -0.49 4.15 19.60
CA HIS A 230 0.78 3.49 19.91
C HIS A 230 1.98 4.25 19.37
N THR A 231 1.91 4.67 18.12
CA THR A 231 2.95 5.42 17.41
C THR A 231 2.33 6.54 16.58
N VAL A 232 3.13 7.56 16.29
CA VAL A 232 2.79 8.64 15.37
C VAL A 232 3.94 8.81 14.38
N SER A 233 3.63 8.55 13.11
CA SER A 233 4.53 8.69 11.97
C SER A 233 4.33 10.05 11.31
N VAL A 234 5.41 10.82 11.20
CA VAL A 234 5.44 12.19 10.67
C VAL A 234 6.56 12.34 9.64
N ASP A 235 6.49 13.37 8.80
CA ASP A 235 7.64 13.77 7.98
C ASP A 235 8.80 14.30 8.84
N ASN A 236 9.89 14.73 8.21
CA ASN A 236 11.09 15.19 8.91
C ASN A 236 11.13 16.71 9.15
N ALA A 237 9.99 17.40 9.08
CA ALA A 237 9.92 18.82 9.43
C ALA A 237 10.19 19.05 10.91
N SER A 238 10.99 20.06 11.25
CA SER A 238 11.39 20.35 12.64
C SER A 238 10.21 20.68 13.55
N ALA A 239 9.12 21.25 13.02
CA ALA A 239 7.90 21.53 13.78
C ALA A 239 7.27 20.24 14.35
N ASN A 240 7.44 19.10 13.64
CA ASN A 240 6.89 17.82 14.07
C ASN A 240 7.65 17.23 15.27
N ASP A 241 8.94 17.51 15.42
CA ASP A 241 9.69 17.11 16.62
C ASP A 241 9.04 17.69 17.88
N SER A 242 8.72 18.99 17.86
CA SER A 242 8.02 19.67 18.95
C SER A 242 6.58 19.16 19.11
N ALA A 243 5.88 18.86 18.02
CA ALA A 243 4.51 18.32 18.07
C ALA A 243 4.47 16.96 18.77
N ILE A 244 5.41 16.08 18.44
CA ILE A 244 5.49 14.73 19.01
C ILE A 244 5.82 14.78 20.50
N GLU A 245 6.72 15.67 20.95
CA GLU A 245 7.01 15.81 22.38
C GLU A 245 5.78 16.30 23.18
N ASN A 246 5.00 17.24 22.62
CA ASN A 246 3.73 17.65 23.24
C ASN A 246 2.71 16.49 23.28
N LEU A 247 2.58 15.74 22.18
CA LEU A 247 1.69 14.57 22.13
C LEU A 247 2.07 13.47 23.13
N LYS A 248 3.36 13.23 23.36
CA LYS A 248 3.82 12.30 24.40
C LYS A 248 3.32 12.71 25.78
N VAL A 249 3.35 14.00 26.11
CA VAL A 249 2.81 14.52 27.37
C VAL A 249 1.30 14.28 27.46
N PHE A 250 0.55 14.61 26.40
CA PHE A 250 -0.90 14.44 26.37
C PHE A 250 -1.30 12.96 26.52
N ILE A 251 -0.68 12.05 25.78
CA ILE A 251 -0.99 10.61 25.84
C ILE A 251 -0.56 10.00 27.17
N ARG A 252 0.56 10.43 27.76
CA ARG A 252 0.99 9.98 29.09
C ARG A 252 -0.05 10.25 30.18
N SER A 253 -0.89 11.27 30.01
CA SER A 253 -2.02 11.53 30.93
C SER A 253 -3.13 10.48 30.85
N LYS A 254 -3.22 9.73 29.73
CA LYS A 254 -4.25 8.70 29.50
C LYS A 254 -3.71 7.29 29.66
N LYS A 255 -2.42 7.06 29.34
CA LYS A 255 -1.79 5.72 29.46
C LYS A 255 -0.28 5.77 29.60
N LYS A 256 0.27 4.65 30.06
CA LYS A 256 1.71 4.38 29.94
C LYS A 256 2.09 4.13 28.48
N LEU A 257 3.12 4.80 28.01
CA LEU A 257 3.74 4.54 26.71
C LEU A 257 4.72 3.37 26.82
N LEU A 258 4.68 2.44 25.86
CA LEU A 258 5.61 1.32 25.77
C LEU A 258 7.05 1.82 25.62
N CYS A 259 7.99 1.15 26.29
CA CYS A 259 9.41 1.52 26.31
C CYS A 259 9.62 3.02 26.63
N GLN A 260 8.83 3.58 27.54
CA GLN A 260 8.85 5.00 27.92
C GLN A 260 8.59 5.99 26.77
N GLY A 261 8.05 5.51 25.64
CA GLY A 261 7.79 6.30 24.45
C GLY A 261 8.94 6.35 23.45
N SER A 262 9.95 5.48 23.57
CA SER A 262 11.05 5.38 22.60
C SER A 262 10.57 5.03 21.18
N LEU A 263 9.51 4.22 21.07
CA LEU A 263 8.90 3.83 19.80
C LEU A 263 7.80 4.80 19.31
N PHE A 264 7.48 5.84 20.09
CA PHE A 264 6.31 6.68 19.82
C PHE A 264 6.48 7.57 18.58
N HIS A 265 7.70 8.09 18.36
CA HIS A 265 8.01 8.93 17.21
C HIS A 265 8.55 8.07 16.07
N VAL A 266 7.86 8.06 14.94
CA VAL A 266 8.33 7.40 13.72
C VAL A 266 8.59 8.44 12.64
N ARG A 267 9.84 8.56 12.20
CA ARG A 267 10.20 9.44 11.08
C ARG A 267 9.86 8.74 9.76
N CYS A 268 9.24 9.47 8.82
CA CYS A 268 8.93 8.95 7.50
C CYS A 268 10.22 8.60 6.75
N CYS A 269 10.43 7.30 6.54
CA CYS A 269 11.62 6.77 5.92
C CYS A 269 11.68 7.04 4.41
N ALA A 270 10.53 6.99 3.74
CA ALA A 270 10.41 7.38 2.35
C ALA A 270 10.81 8.84 2.14
N HIS A 271 10.44 9.74 3.05
CA HIS A 271 10.85 11.14 2.98
C HIS A 271 12.37 11.30 3.13
N ILE A 272 13.02 10.52 4.01
CA ILE A 272 14.48 10.56 4.13
C ILE A 272 15.16 10.11 2.84
N LEU A 273 14.73 8.98 2.25
CA LEU A 273 15.30 8.51 0.97
C LEU A 273 15.17 9.57 -0.13
N ILE A 274 14.07 10.30 -0.15
CA ILE A 274 13.83 11.38 -1.10
C ILE A 274 14.78 12.54 -0.88
N LEU A 275 14.94 12.98 0.36
CA LEU A 275 15.86 14.07 0.67
C LEU A 275 17.30 13.73 0.27
N VAL A 276 17.71 12.46 0.39
CA VAL A 276 19.02 11.98 -0.06
C VAL A 276 19.09 11.91 -1.60
N ALA A 277 18.08 11.34 -2.26
CA ALA A 277 18.03 11.26 -3.72
C ALA A 277 18.00 12.65 -4.39
N GLN A 278 17.35 13.62 -3.77
CA GLN A 278 17.30 15.01 -4.24
C GLN A 278 18.67 15.68 -4.22
N ASP A 279 19.54 15.37 -3.25
CA ASP A 279 20.92 15.88 -3.26
C ASP A 279 21.70 15.34 -4.47
N GLY A 280 21.48 14.08 -4.85
CA GLY A 280 22.06 13.52 -6.06
C GLY A 280 21.57 14.22 -7.34
N LEU A 281 20.26 14.50 -7.42
CA LEU A 281 19.69 15.22 -8.56
C LEU A 281 20.11 16.69 -8.63
N SER A 282 20.39 17.35 -7.50
CA SER A 282 20.80 18.75 -7.51
C SER A 282 22.13 18.99 -8.19
N GLU A 283 23.04 18.01 -8.18
CA GLU A 283 24.35 18.09 -8.86
C GLU A 283 24.23 18.17 -10.39
N ILE A 284 23.10 17.70 -10.94
CA ILE A 284 22.82 17.72 -12.39
C ILE A 284 21.61 18.59 -12.74
N LYS A 285 21.21 19.52 -11.86
CA LYS A 285 19.99 20.32 -12.04
C LYS A 285 19.92 21.02 -13.40
N ASN A 286 21.02 21.63 -13.84
CA ASN A 286 21.08 22.34 -15.13
C ASN A 286 20.92 21.36 -16.31
N ILE A 287 21.46 20.14 -16.19
CA ILE A 287 21.32 19.10 -17.22
C ILE A 287 19.88 18.59 -17.25
N ILE A 288 19.24 18.41 -16.08
CA ILE A 288 17.82 18.04 -15.99
C ILE A 288 16.95 19.09 -16.68
N GLU A 289 17.23 20.38 -16.47
CA GLU A 289 16.52 21.48 -17.14
C GLU A 289 16.72 21.41 -18.66
N CYS A 290 17.97 21.23 -19.13
CA CYS A 290 18.27 21.05 -20.56
C CYS A 290 17.51 19.87 -21.18
N VAL A 291 17.47 18.71 -20.50
CA VAL A 291 16.69 17.54 -20.97
C VAL A 291 15.20 17.87 -21.02
N ARG A 292 14.63 18.53 -20.01
CA ARG A 292 13.22 18.93 -20.02
C ARG A 292 12.90 19.87 -21.17
N ASP A 293 13.76 20.86 -21.41
CA ASP A 293 13.60 21.82 -22.51
C ASP A 293 13.71 21.11 -23.87
N SER A 294 14.59 20.11 -24.00
CA SER A 294 14.62 19.23 -25.18
C SER A 294 13.30 18.50 -25.40
N LEU A 295 12.73 17.91 -24.34
CA LEU A 295 11.48 17.17 -24.40
C LEU A 295 10.31 18.08 -24.79
N ASP A 296 10.23 19.26 -24.19
CA ASP A 296 9.23 20.28 -24.50
C ASP A 296 9.37 20.74 -25.96
N TYR A 297 10.60 21.01 -26.42
CA TYR A 297 10.88 21.41 -27.80
C TYR A 297 10.37 20.39 -28.83
N LEU A 298 10.66 19.09 -28.59
CA LEU A 298 10.25 18.00 -29.46
C LEU A 298 8.71 17.89 -29.56
N ARG A 299 8.00 18.10 -28.45
CA ARG A 299 6.53 17.96 -28.38
C ARG A 299 5.75 19.19 -28.85
N GLN A 300 6.40 20.31 -29.11
CA GLN A 300 5.74 21.53 -29.62
C GLN A 300 5.10 21.36 -31.01
N SER A 301 5.53 20.38 -31.83
CA SER A 301 4.88 20.12 -33.13
C SER A 301 5.03 18.67 -33.61
N ASP A 302 4.02 18.21 -34.36
CA ASP A 302 4.04 16.87 -34.97
C ASP A 302 5.19 16.68 -35.96
N SER A 303 5.61 17.74 -36.65
CA SER A 303 6.77 17.70 -37.55
C SER A 303 8.07 17.39 -36.81
N ARG A 304 8.27 17.97 -35.62
CA ARG A 304 9.45 17.70 -34.78
C ARG A 304 9.45 16.26 -34.26
N LEU A 305 8.29 15.79 -33.78
CA LEU A 305 8.13 14.38 -33.37
C LEU A 305 8.40 13.39 -34.50
N LYS A 306 8.02 13.72 -35.74
CA LYS A 306 8.34 12.89 -36.92
C LYS A 306 9.84 12.78 -37.14
N ILE A 307 10.57 13.89 -37.12
CA ILE A 307 12.04 13.89 -37.27
C ILE A 307 12.69 13.04 -36.18
N PHE A 308 12.27 13.21 -34.93
CA PHE A 308 12.75 12.40 -33.81
C PHE A 308 12.50 10.90 -34.04
N THR A 309 11.27 10.55 -34.42
CA THR A 309 10.88 9.15 -34.67
C THR A 309 11.65 8.53 -35.83
N GLU A 310 11.97 9.30 -36.87
CA GLU A 310 12.80 8.84 -37.98
C GLU A 310 14.23 8.54 -37.54
N ILE A 311 14.84 9.40 -36.70
CA ILE A 311 16.17 9.13 -36.15
C ILE A 311 16.14 7.88 -35.26
N VAL A 312 15.15 7.76 -34.38
CA VAL A 312 14.95 6.56 -33.53
C VAL A 312 14.88 5.28 -34.37
N LYS A 313 14.17 5.32 -35.51
CA LYS A 313 14.10 4.20 -36.46
C LYS A 313 15.44 3.92 -37.13
N GLN A 314 16.16 4.95 -37.56
CA GLN A 314 17.48 4.79 -38.18
C GLN A 314 18.51 4.16 -37.24
N LEU A 315 18.40 4.44 -35.93
CA LEU A 315 19.25 3.85 -34.90
C LEU A 315 18.78 2.48 -34.41
N ASN A 316 17.68 1.95 -34.95
CA ASN A 316 17.10 0.67 -34.54
C ASN A 316 16.84 0.55 -33.03
N LEU A 317 16.51 1.66 -32.35
CA LEU A 317 16.17 1.62 -30.92
C LEU A 317 14.85 0.86 -30.71
N GLN A 318 14.73 0.12 -29.62
CA GLN A 318 13.50 -0.62 -29.29
C GLN A 318 12.43 0.29 -28.70
N GLU A 319 12.85 1.25 -27.89
CA GLU A 319 12.00 2.24 -27.24
C GLU A 319 11.42 3.23 -28.26
N ARG A 320 10.18 3.66 -27.99
CA ARG A 320 9.38 4.47 -28.93
C ARG A 320 8.94 5.81 -28.36
N GLU A 321 8.96 5.96 -27.04
CA GLU A 321 8.37 7.13 -26.39
C GLU A 321 9.26 7.67 -25.27
N LEU A 322 9.34 9.01 -25.23
CA LEU A 322 9.90 9.77 -24.14
C LEU A 322 8.79 10.10 -23.13
N ILE A 323 9.13 10.10 -21.84
CA ILE A 323 8.18 10.39 -20.76
C ILE A 323 8.50 11.73 -20.11
N ASP A 324 7.45 12.44 -19.68
CA ASP A 324 7.59 13.67 -18.90
C ASP A 324 7.72 13.39 -17.42
N ASP A 325 8.47 14.27 -16.75
CA ASP A 325 8.52 14.27 -15.30
C ASP A 325 7.47 15.18 -14.66
N CYS A 326 7.21 14.90 -13.39
CA CYS A 326 6.56 15.84 -12.51
C CYS A 326 7.66 16.51 -11.69
N LYS A 327 7.95 17.78 -11.97
CA LYS A 327 9.12 18.51 -11.43
C LYS A 327 9.28 18.47 -9.90
N ILE A 328 8.20 18.26 -9.16
CA ILE A 328 8.19 18.15 -7.69
C ILE A 328 8.46 16.72 -7.18
N ARG A 329 8.51 15.70 -8.06
CA ARG A 329 8.66 14.28 -7.70
C ARG A 329 9.95 13.71 -8.29
N TRP A 330 10.95 13.50 -7.42
CA TRP A 330 12.25 12.97 -7.80
C TRP A 330 12.17 11.64 -8.57
N ASN A 331 11.27 10.72 -8.17
CA ASN A 331 11.08 9.42 -8.84
C ASN A 331 10.70 9.58 -10.30
N SER A 332 9.84 10.56 -10.62
CA SER A 332 9.45 10.82 -12.01
C SER A 332 10.56 11.48 -12.81
N THR A 333 11.38 12.33 -12.16
CA THR A 333 12.58 12.89 -12.79
C THR A 333 13.58 11.78 -13.10
N TYR A 334 13.82 10.86 -12.16
CA TYR A 334 14.64 9.67 -12.38
C TYR A 334 14.10 8.82 -13.54
N GLU A 335 12.80 8.51 -13.55
CA GLU A 335 12.19 7.74 -14.65
C GLU A 335 12.38 8.44 -16.00
N MET A 336 12.14 9.77 -16.06
CA MET A 336 12.37 10.58 -17.26
C MET A 336 13.81 10.46 -17.74
N LEU A 337 14.80 10.65 -16.86
CA LEU A 337 16.21 10.53 -17.22
C LEU A 337 16.57 9.10 -17.65
N ALA A 338 16.10 8.08 -16.94
CA ALA A 338 16.35 6.68 -17.27
C ALA A 338 15.81 6.30 -18.66
N VAL A 339 14.68 6.88 -19.06
CA VAL A 339 14.16 6.74 -20.44
C VAL A 339 14.97 7.58 -21.42
N ALA A 340 15.26 8.84 -21.09
CA ALA A 340 15.99 9.76 -21.97
C ALA A 340 17.41 9.27 -22.31
N ILE A 341 18.11 8.62 -21.37
CA ILE A 341 19.43 8.00 -21.60
C ILE A 341 19.41 7.05 -22.81
N LYS A 342 18.30 6.33 -23.01
CA LYS A 342 18.15 5.38 -24.14
C LYS A 342 18.13 6.07 -25.50
N PHE A 343 17.84 7.37 -25.50
CA PHE A 343 17.79 8.23 -26.68
C PHE A 343 18.98 9.19 -26.74
N LYS A 344 20.02 9.04 -25.90
CA LYS A 344 21.17 9.97 -25.85
C LYS A 344 21.82 10.25 -27.19
N ASP A 345 21.87 9.24 -28.08
CA ASP A 345 22.47 9.35 -29.42
C ASP A 345 21.51 9.95 -30.48
N VAL A 346 20.23 10.15 -30.12
CA VAL A 346 19.21 10.78 -30.97
C VAL A 346 19.33 12.29 -30.90
N PHE A 347 19.49 12.86 -29.71
CA PHE A 347 19.56 14.31 -29.50
C PHE A 347 20.61 15.04 -30.36
N PRO A 348 21.88 14.61 -30.45
CA PRO A 348 22.87 15.29 -31.30
C PRO A 348 22.49 15.20 -32.79
N ARG A 349 22.00 14.04 -33.25
CA ARG A 349 21.52 13.86 -34.64
C ARG A 349 20.27 14.68 -34.95
N TYR A 350 19.48 14.97 -33.93
CA TYR A 350 18.33 15.84 -34.05
C TYR A 350 18.78 17.29 -34.24
N ALA A 351 19.79 17.74 -33.47
CA ALA A 351 20.40 19.07 -33.62
C ALA A 351 20.99 19.29 -35.02
N ASP A 352 21.59 18.25 -35.62
CA ASP A 352 22.08 18.32 -37.01
C ASP A 352 20.96 18.57 -38.05
N ARG A 353 19.70 18.22 -37.73
CA ARG A 353 18.56 18.32 -38.65
C ARG A 353 17.68 19.54 -38.42
N ASP A 354 17.66 20.05 -37.20
CA ASP A 354 16.82 21.18 -36.79
C ASP A 354 17.69 22.28 -36.16
N PRO A 355 18.09 23.30 -36.94
CA PRO A 355 18.93 24.39 -36.45
C PRO A 355 18.29 25.22 -35.33
N PHE A 356 16.97 25.11 -35.11
CA PHE A 356 16.26 25.80 -34.04
C PHE A 356 16.30 25.03 -32.71
N TYR A 357 16.83 23.81 -32.69
CA TYR A 357 17.05 23.02 -31.47
C TYR A 357 18.38 23.41 -30.83
N VAL A 358 18.30 24.23 -29.76
CA VAL A 358 19.48 24.82 -29.09
C VAL A 358 19.87 24.11 -27.80
N ASP A 359 18.92 23.52 -27.09
CA ASP A 359 19.12 22.93 -25.76
C ASP A 359 19.50 21.45 -25.87
N CYS A 360 20.62 21.14 -26.52
CA CYS A 360 21.09 19.76 -26.67
C CYS A 360 22.08 19.36 -25.55
N PRO A 361 21.77 18.32 -24.74
CA PRO A 361 22.73 17.82 -23.76
C PRO A 361 24.00 17.27 -24.44
N SER A 362 25.17 17.60 -23.90
CA SER A 362 26.46 17.17 -24.43
C SER A 362 26.78 15.71 -24.08
N PRO A 363 27.77 15.07 -24.74
CA PRO A 363 28.22 13.73 -24.35
C PRO A 363 28.66 13.64 -22.88
N SER A 364 29.34 14.67 -22.36
CA SER A 364 29.75 14.74 -20.95
C SER A 364 28.55 14.89 -20.01
N ASP A 365 27.50 15.61 -20.42
CA ASP A 365 26.26 15.69 -19.64
C ASP A 365 25.58 14.32 -19.52
N TRP A 366 25.56 13.55 -20.61
CA TRP A 366 25.02 12.20 -20.59
C TRP A 366 25.83 11.24 -19.71
N GLU A 367 27.15 11.37 -19.64
CA GLU A 367 27.98 10.60 -18.70
C GLU A 367 27.57 10.89 -17.24
N LYS A 368 27.42 12.16 -16.88
CA LYS A 368 26.93 12.55 -15.55
C LYS A 368 25.54 11.99 -15.26
N VAL A 369 24.61 12.14 -16.20
CA VAL A 369 23.23 11.62 -16.05
C VAL A 369 23.20 10.11 -15.87
N VAL A 370 24.02 9.36 -16.61
CA VAL A 370 24.16 7.90 -16.45
C VAL A 370 24.70 7.55 -15.07
N ASN A 371 25.74 8.25 -14.60
CA ASN A 371 26.31 8.02 -13.28
C ASN A 371 25.29 8.29 -12.16
N VAL A 372 24.60 9.43 -12.19
CA VAL A 372 23.55 9.77 -11.22
C VAL A 372 22.40 8.74 -11.26
N CYS A 373 21.90 8.39 -12.45
CA CYS A 373 20.81 7.42 -12.57
C CYS A 373 21.20 6.03 -12.08
N SER A 374 22.46 5.61 -12.28
CA SER A 374 22.93 4.31 -11.78
C SER A 374 22.85 4.22 -10.25
N LEU A 375 23.21 5.30 -9.55
CA LEU A 375 23.10 5.39 -8.09
C LEU A 375 21.64 5.46 -7.65
N LEU A 376 20.85 6.33 -8.29
CA LEU A 376 19.45 6.56 -7.94
C LEU A 376 18.53 5.36 -8.22
N GLU A 377 18.93 4.43 -9.08
CA GLU A 377 18.18 3.19 -9.32
C GLU A 377 17.97 2.39 -8.02
N VAL A 378 18.97 2.34 -7.14
CA VAL A 378 18.87 1.64 -5.84
C VAL A 378 17.83 2.32 -4.95
N PHE A 379 17.82 3.66 -4.93
CA PHE A 379 16.82 4.45 -4.19
C PHE A 379 15.42 4.26 -4.75
N TRP A 380 15.28 4.20 -6.07
CA TRP A 380 13.99 4.05 -6.74
C TRP A 380 13.39 2.67 -6.43
N LYS A 381 14.20 1.61 -6.50
CA LYS A 381 13.81 0.25 -6.10
C LYS A 381 13.40 0.20 -4.62
N ALA A 382 14.23 0.73 -3.72
CA ALA A 382 13.94 0.77 -2.29
C ALA A 382 12.62 1.50 -2.00
N THR A 383 12.43 2.68 -2.62
CA THR A 383 11.20 3.48 -2.47
C THR A 383 9.97 2.70 -2.95
N HIS A 384 10.08 1.97 -4.06
CA HIS A 384 8.97 1.17 -4.59
C HIS A 384 8.55 0.06 -3.60
N VAL A 385 9.53 -0.62 -2.98
CA VAL A 385 9.28 -1.70 -2.01
C VAL A 385 8.60 -1.17 -0.74
N ILE A 386 9.10 -0.06 -0.17
CA ILE A 386 8.65 0.44 1.14
C ILE A 386 7.34 1.24 1.08
N SER A 387 6.93 1.63 -0.13
CA SER A 387 5.72 2.43 -0.36
C SER A 387 4.46 1.60 -0.62
N GLY A 388 4.58 0.27 -0.47
CA GLY A 388 3.43 -0.63 -0.42
C GLY A 388 2.43 -0.22 0.66
N SER A 389 1.15 -0.43 0.40
CA SER A 389 0.07 -0.08 1.35
C SER A 389 -0.93 -1.21 1.62
N TYR A 390 -0.67 -2.40 1.08
CA TYR A 390 -1.52 -3.60 1.23
C TYR A 390 -0.83 -4.74 1.98
N TYR A 391 0.44 -4.59 2.32
CA TYR A 391 1.25 -5.52 3.10
C TYR A 391 2.11 -4.71 4.08
N PRO A 392 2.54 -5.30 5.21
CA PRO A 392 3.53 -4.67 6.08
C PRO A 392 4.82 -4.39 5.31
N THR A 393 5.24 -3.13 5.25
CA THR A 393 6.49 -2.73 4.59
C THR A 393 7.65 -2.61 5.56
N SER A 394 7.36 -2.56 6.85
CA SER A 394 8.30 -2.13 7.87
C SER A 394 9.36 -3.19 8.18
N ASN A 395 9.00 -4.48 8.14
CA ASN A 395 9.95 -5.60 8.25
C ASN A 395 10.96 -5.70 7.09
N LEU A 396 10.66 -5.11 5.92
CA LEU A 396 11.55 -5.11 4.76
C LEU A 396 12.53 -3.93 4.77
N PHE A 397 12.30 -2.94 5.62
CA PHE A 397 12.94 -1.65 5.53
C PHE A 397 14.44 -1.68 5.81
N LEU A 398 14.86 -2.42 6.84
CA LEU A 398 16.28 -2.55 7.20
C LEU A 398 17.12 -3.01 6.00
N GLN A 399 16.63 -4.00 5.26
CA GLN A 399 17.31 -4.53 4.10
C GLN A 399 17.49 -3.45 3.02
N GLU A 400 16.44 -2.67 2.74
CA GLU A 400 16.48 -1.63 1.71
C GLU A 400 17.40 -0.45 2.11
N VAL A 401 17.41 -0.05 3.38
CA VAL A 401 18.36 0.96 3.91
C VAL A 401 19.80 0.48 3.76
N VAL A 402 20.08 -0.80 4.08
CA VAL A 402 21.42 -1.36 3.92
C VAL A 402 21.84 -1.41 2.46
N ARG A 403 20.94 -1.78 1.54
CA ARG A 403 21.25 -1.75 0.09
C ARG A 403 21.69 -0.35 -0.35
N VAL A 404 20.97 0.68 0.07
CA VAL A 404 21.32 2.08 -0.22
C VAL A 404 22.67 2.45 0.39
N LYS A 405 22.91 2.10 1.66
CA LYS A 405 24.19 2.39 2.34
C LYS A 405 25.38 1.74 1.64
N VAL A 406 25.26 0.46 1.28
CA VAL A 406 26.32 -0.27 0.58
C VAL A 406 26.64 0.37 -0.77
N GLU A 407 25.62 0.82 -1.52
CA GLU A 407 25.83 1.52 -2.79
C GLU A 407 26.54 2.87 -2.57
N LEU A 408 26.09 3.67 -1.61
CA LEU A 408 26.74 4.94 -1.26
C LEU A 408 28.20 4.73 -0.82
N ASP A 409 28.45 3.75 0.03
CA ASP A 409 29.81 3.47 0.50
C ASP A 409 30.71 2.96 -0.64
N SER A 410 30.18 2.12 -1.54
CA SER A 410 30.91 1.68 -2.72
C SER A 410 31.27 2.84 -3.64
N LYS A 411 30.34 3.77 -3.88
CA LYS A 411 30.56 4.92 -4.77
C LYS A 411 31.39 6.02 -4.12
N SER A 412 31.46 6.05 -2.78
CA SER A 412 32.31 7.00 -2.05
C SER A 412 33.81 6.75 -2.22
N GLN A 413 34.19 5.61 -2.81
CA GLN A 413 35.58 5.26 -3.16
C GLN A 413 35.90 5.57 -4.64
N SER A 414 35.00 6.25 -5.36
CA SER A 414 35.21 6.62 -6.77
C SER A 414 36.41 7.57 -6.91
N SER A 415 37.19 7.39 -7.98
CA SER A 415 38.26 8.33 -8.38
C SER A 415 37.75 9.51 -9.20
N ASP A 416 36.47 9.51 -9.56
CA ASP A 416 35.80 10.62 -10.25
C ASP A 416 35.32 11.64 -9.22
N ASP A 417 35.90 12.85 -9.25
CA ASP A 417 35.60 13.96 -8.32
C ASP A 417 34.11 14.31 -8.30
N PHE A 418 33.43 14.29 -9.45
CA PHE A 418 31.99 14.59 -9.52
C PHE A 418 31.16 13.53 -8.78
N ILE A 419 31.51 12.24 -8.95
CA ILE A 419 30.84 11.16 -8.24
C ILE A 419 31.14 11.25 -6.74
N TYR A 420 32.39 11.53 -6.38
CA TYR A 420 32.81 11.65 -4.99
C TYR A 420 32.03 12.75 -4.26
N ASP A 421 32.01 13.97 -4.80
CA ASP A 421 31.34 15.13 -4.18
C ASP A 421 29.83 14.90 -4.04
N MET A 422 29.19 14.36 -5.08
CA MET A 422 27.77 13.99 -5.06
C MET A 422 27.48 12.97 -3.96
N VAL A 423 28.24 11.87 -3.92
CA VAL A 423 28.02 10.79 -2.98
C VAL A 423 28.32 11.23 -1.55
N ASP A 424 29.35 12.05 -1.32
CA ASP A 424 29.65 12.60 0.00
C ASP A 424 28.50 13.48 0.52
N SER A 425 27.92 14.32 -0.35
CA SER A 425 26.71 15.10 -0.02
C SER A 425 25.54 14.20 0.38
N MET A 426 25.21 13.21 -0.46
CA MET A 426 24.13 12.24 -0.21
C MET A 426 24.38 11.42 1.07
N LYS A 427 25.63 10.99 1.30
CA LYS A 427 26.05 10.16 2.44
C LYS A 427 26.01 10.94 3.75
N ARG A 428 26.45 12.20 3.79
CA ARG A 428 26.28 13.05 4.98
C ARG A 428 24.82 13.17 5.39
N LYS A 429 23.92 13.32 4.41
CA LYS A 429 22.48 13.36 4.68
C LYS A 429 21.93 12.00 5.11
N PHE A 430 22.37 10.91 4.48
CA PHE A 430 22.03 9.55 4.92
C PHE A 430 22.44 9.32 6.39
N ASP A 431 23.70 9.60 6.72
CA ASP A 431 24.28 9.38 8.05
C ASP A 431 23.65 10.31 9.10
N LYS A 432 23.17 11.51 8.72
CA LYS A 432 22.38 12.38 9.62
C LYS A 432 21.12 11.68 10.16
N TYR A 433 20.46 10.84 9.36
CA TYR A 433 19.20 10.20 9.74
C TYR A 433 19.35 8.73 10.17
N TRP A 434 20.31 8.01 9.59
CA TRP A 434 20.52 6.58 9.83
C TRP A 434 21.92 6.24 10.31
N GLY A 435 22.74 7.24 10.64
CA GLY A 435 24.01 7.04 11.34
C GLY A 435 23.80 6.51 12.76
N GLU A 436 22.66 6.78 13.38
CA GLU A 436 22.19 6.12 14.61
C GLU A 436 21.18 5.00 14.28
N SER A 437 21.11 4.00 15.17
CA SER A 437 20.23 2.85 14.98
C SER A 437 18.76 3.25 15.09
N ASN A 438 17.99 2.95 14.06
CA ASN A 438 16.54 3.02 14.13
C ASN A 438 16.02 1.75 14.83
N LEU A 439 15.71 1.90 16.13
CA LEU A 439 15.24 0.80 16.99
C LEU A 439 14.00 0.09 16.42
N LEU A 440 13.03 0.85 15.90
CA LEU A 440 11.79 0.28 15.37
C LEU A 440 12.09 -0.63 14.16
N MET A 441 12.87 -0.11 13.19
CA MET A 441 13.31 -0.86 12.02
C MET A 441 14.03 -2.17 12.41
N ALA A 442 14.85 -2.14 13.46
CA ALA A 442 15.55 -3.31 13.94
C ALA A 442 14.61 -4.34 14.58
N ILE A 443 13.66 -3.90 15.42
CA ILE A 443 12.66 -4.78 16.04
C ILE A 443 11.77 -5.44 14.97
N GLU A 444 11.33 -4.67 13.98
CA GLU A 444 10.48 -5.17 12.89
C GLU A 444 11.21 -6.22 12.04
N ALA A 445 12.49 -6.03 11.75
CA ALA A 445 13.30 -7.02 11.06
C ALA A 445 13.46 -8.32 11.87
N VAL A 446 13.53 -8.22 13.21
CA VAL A 446 13.59 -9.40 14.11
C VAL A 446 12.26 -10.15 14.15
N LEU A 447 11.14 -9.46 13.99
CA LEU A 447 9.80 -10.08 13.94
C LEU A 447 9.49 -10.73 12.58
N ASP A 448 10.38 -10.62 11.60
CA ASP A 448 10.33 -11.44 10.39
C ASP A 448 10.94 -12.83 10.68
N PRO A 449 10.14 -13.91 10.60
CA PRO A 449 10.59 -15.25 10.94
C PRO A 449 11.67 -15.79 10.00
N ARG A 450 11.87 -15.17 8.81
CA ARG A 450 12.93 -15.53 7.86
C ARG A 450 14.30 -15.05 8.29
N TYR A 451 14.37 -14.01 9.14
CA TYR A 451 15.64 -13.35 9.45
C TYR A 451 15.93 -13.27 10.95
N LYS A 452 14.93 -13.00 11.79
CA LYS A 452 15.08 -12.91 13.25
C LYS A 452 16.28 -12.03 13.66
N MET A 453 16.97 -12.40 14.74
CA MET A 453 18.21 -11.73 15.15
C MET A 453 19.37 -11.88 14.16
N MET A 454 19.31 -12.84 13.22
CA MET A 454 20.36 -12.99 12.20
C MET A 454 20.37 -11.81 11.23
N ALA A 455 19.21 -11.19 10.97
CA ALA A 455 19.12 -9.97 10.19
C ALA A 455 20.10 -8.90 10.72
N LEU A 456 20.02 -8.61 12.03
CA LEU A 456 20.82 -7.56 12.65
C LEU A 456 22.31 -7.91 12.65
N LYS A 457 22.66 -9.18 12.93
CA LYS A 457 24.06 -9.62 12.87
C LYS A 457 24.68 -9.50 11.48
N PHE A 458 23.88 -9.60 10.43
CA PHE A 458 24.33 -9.47 9.05
C PHE A 458 24.31 -8.02 8.55
N PHE A 459 23.30 -7.24 8.92
CA PHE A 459 23.07 -5.90 8.39
C PHE A 459 23.78 -4.80 9.19
N PHE A 460 23.85 -4.89 10.53
CA PHE A 460 24.48 -3.84 11.34
C PHE A 460 25.97 -3.62 11.01
N PRO A 461 26.79 -4.65 10.76
CA PRO A 461 28.18 -4.44 10.35
C PRO A 461 28.36 -3.74 9.00
N LYS A 462 27.30 -3.64 8.19
CA LYS A 462 27.28 -2.90 6.91
C LYS A 462 26.79 -1.46 7.07
N LEU A 463 26.13 -1.15 8.18
CA LEU A 463 25.62 0.20 8.47
C LEU A 463 26.56 0.96 9.40
N TYR A 464 27.19 0.27 10.34
CA TYR A 464 27.90 0.85 11.48
C TYR A 464 29.31 0.28 11.61
N SER A 465 30.17 0.99 12.35
CA SER A 465 31.46 0.44 12.77
C SER A 465 31.26 -0.83 13.61
N PRO A 466 32.24 -1.74 13.67
CA PRO A 466 32.12 -2.99 14.43
C PRO A 466 31.72 -2.78 15.90
N GLU A 467 32.28 -1.76 16.58
CA GLU A 467 31.98 -1.44 17.97
C GLU A 467 30.54 -0.95 18.14
N LYS A 468 30.10 -0.07 17.24
CA LYS A 468 28.74 0.45 17.23
C LYS A 468 27.74 -0.66 16.90
N ALA A 469 28.00 -1.49 15.89
CA ALA A 469 27.16 -2.63 15.53
C ALA A 469 26.94 -3.58 16.72
N ALA A 470 27.99 -3.90 17.49
CA ALA A 470 27.87 -4.74 18.67
C ALA A 470 27.03 -4.08 19.79
N THR A 471 27.25 -2.79 20.03
CA THR A 471 26.51 -2.00 21.03
C THR A 471 25.02 -1.92 20.68
N GLU A 472 24.71 -1.61 19.42
CA GLU A 472 23.33 -1.52 18.92
C GLU A 472 22.62 -2.87 18.95
N LEU A 473 23.33 -3.96 18.60
CA LEU A 473 22.76 -5.30 18.66
C LEU A 473 22.36 -5.68 20.09
N ALA A 474 23.20 -5.37 21.08
CA ALA A 474 22.91 -5.59 22.49
C ALA A 474 21.75 -4.73 22.98
N PHE A 475 21.70 -3.46 22.55
CA PHE A 475 20.61 -2.54 22.88
C PHE A 475 19.27 -3.02 22.33
N VAL A 476 19.18 -3.35 21.04
CA VAL A 476 17.96 -3.88 20.42
C VAL A 476 17.51 -5.16 21.11
N ARG A 477 18.43 -6.09 21.41
CA ARG A 477 18.11 -7.32 22.13
C ARG A 477 17.47 -6.99 23.48
N ARG A 478 18.10 -6.14 24.30
CA ARG A 478 17.56 -5.73 25.60
C ARG A 478 16.17 -5.12 25.47
N THR A 479 15.99 -4.17 24.55
CA THR A 479 14.70 -3.50 24.35
C THR A 479 13.61 -4.46 23.88
N LEU A 480 13.95 -5.47 23.08
CA LEU A 480 13.00 -6.51 22.67
C LEU A 480 12.46 -7.31 23.87
N TYR A 481 13.33 -7.68 24.81
CA TYR A 481 12.91 -8.36 26.05
C TYR A 481 12.12 -7.44 26.99
N ASP A 482 12.53 -6.18 27.13
CA ASP A 482 11.78 -5.19 27.92
C ASP A 482 10.37 -5.01 27.34
N LEU A 483 10.27 -4.85 26.02
CA LEU A 483 9.00 -4.71 25.31
C LEU A 483 8.12 -5.96 25.50
N TYR A 484 8.67 -7.15 25.26
CA TYR A 484 7.93 -8.41 25.46
C TYR A 484 7.42 -8.55 26.90
N SER A 485 8.23 -8.19 27.89
CA SER A 485 7.83 -8.21 29.31
C SER A 485 6.66 -7.26 29.60
N GLU A 486 6.62 -6.09 28.97
CA GLU A 486 5.46 -5.18 29.06
C GLU A 486 4.19 -5.83 28.48
N TYR A 487 4.28 -6.54 27.37
CA TYR A 487 3.12 -7.27 26.79
C TYR A 487 2.66 -8.43 27.68
N VAL A 488 3.58 -9.20 28.27
CA VAL A 488 3.24 -10.27 29.22
C VAL A 488 2.45 -9.72 30.40
N SER A 489 2.87 -8.57 30.93
CA SER A 489 2.18 -7.87 32.02
C SER A 489 0.76 -7.45 31.61
N MET A 490 0.59 -6.90 30.41
CA MET A 490 -0.73 -6.52 29.87
C MET A 490 -1.68 -7.70 29.74
N CYS A 491 -1.23 -8.83 29.16
CA CYS A 491 -2.07 -10.03 29.00
C CYS A 491 -2.47 -10.67 30.35
N SER A 492 -1.58 -10.59 31.35
CA SER A 492 -1.86 -11.12 32.69
C SER A 492 -3.04 -10.39 33.35
N ILE A 493 -3.15 -9.06 33.15
CA ILE A 493 -4.24 -8.24 33.70
C ILE A 493 -5.58 -8.60 33.03
N GLU A 494 -5.60 -8.77 31.71
CA GLU A 494 -6.82 -9.13 30.95
C GLU A 494 -7.38 -10.52 31.36
N SER A 495 -6.49 -11.48 31.64
CA SER A 495 -6.89 -12.82 32.08
C SER A 495 -7.50 -12.85 33.48
N ASN A 496 -7.12 -11.91 34.36
CA ASN A 496 -7.71 -11.79 35.70
C ASN A 496 -9.09 -11.09 35.68
N ALA A 497 -9.37 -10.27 34.66
CA ALA A 497 -10.64 -9.57 34.51
C ALA A 497 -11.76 -10.42 33.87
N SER A 498 -11.41 -11.49 33.13
CA SER A 498 -12.35 -12.30 32.34
C SER A 498 -12.91 -13.55 33.02
N GLY A 499 -12.47 -13.89 34.25
CA GLY A 499 -13.06 -14.98 35.05
C GLY A 499 -12.87 -16.42 34.52
N GLU A 500 -12.48 -16.60 33.26
CA GLU A 500 -12.28 -17.91 32.61
C GLU A 500 -10.97 -18.62 33.02
N ALA A 501 -10.13 -17.96 33.83
CA ALA A 501 -8.81 -18.47 34.22
C ALA A 501 -8.84 -19.67 35.19
N SER A 502 -10.00 -20.06 35.72
CA SER A 502 -10.11 -21.13 36.73
C SER A 502 -9.98 -22.53 36.14
N PHE A 503 -10.54 -22.82 34.96
CA PHE A 503 -10.61 -24.19 34.44
C PHE A 503 -9.37 -24.61 33.61
N LEU A 504 -8.67 -23.66 32.99
CA LEU A 504 -7.47 -23.92 32.17
C LEU A 504 -6.17 -23.99 33.00
N LYS A 505 -6.12 -23.34 34.17
CA LYS A 505 -4.96 -23.42 35.08
C LYS A 505 -4.74 -24.83 35.64
N GLU A 506 -5.79 -25.64 35.76
CA GLU A 506 -5.69 -27.03 36.23
C GLU A 506 -5.06 -28.00 35.21
N LYS A 507 -5.07 -27.69 33.90
CA LYS A 507 -4.50 -28.57 32.86
C LYS A 507 -3.08 -28.19 32.39
N GLN A 508 -2.55 -27.05 32.79
CA GLN A 508 -1.14 -26.67 32.51
C GLN A 508 -0.30 -26.79 33.79
N SER A 509 -0.04 -28.03 34.23
CA SER A 509 0.79 -28.31 35.41
C SER A 509 2.31 -28.19 35.14
N VAL A 510 2.73 -27.57 34.03
CA VAL A 510 4.13 -27.29 33.72
C VAL A 510 4.24 -25.86 33.21
N GLN A 511 4.77 -24.96 34.03
CA GLN A 511 5.21 -23.65 33.57
C GLN A 511 6.27 -23.85 32.49
N PRO A 512 6.16 -23.25 31.29
CA PRO A 512 7.16 -23.39 30.25
C PRO A 512 8.52 -22.89 30.76
N GLN A 513 9.58 -23.68 30.55
CA GLN A 513 10.95 -23.34 31.01
C GLN A 513 11.55 -22.13 30.28
N LYS A 514 11.01 -21.73 29.12
CA LYS A 514 11.49 -20.63 28.28
C LYS A 514 10.32 -19.72 27.89
N SER A 515 10.62 -18.43 27.68
CA SER A 515 9.61 -17.47 27.19
C SER A 515 9.26 -17.74 25.72
N GLU A 516 8.08 -17.28 25.26
CA GLU A 516 7.71 -17.37 23.83
C GLU A 516 8.73 -16.68 22.93
N LEU A 517 9.31 -15.56 23.40
CA LEU A 517 10.36 -14.84 22.70
C LEU A 517 11.64 -15.68 22.58
N ASP A 518 12.08 -16.35 23.65
CA ASP A 518 13.26 -17.24 23.58
C ASP A 518 13.03 -18.39 22.61
N MET A 519 11.86 -19.03 22.67
CA MET A 519 11.48 -20.10 21.74
C MET A 519 11.51 -19.61 20.29
N TYR A 520 10.93 -18.45 20.02
CA TYR A 520 10.94 -17.85 18.68
C TYR A 520 12.36 -17.56 18.18
N LEU A 521 13.22 -16.99 19.03
CA LEU A 521 14.59 -16.60 18.66
C LEU A 521 15.55 -17.79 18.50
N GLU A 522 15.33 -18.87 19.25
CA GLU A 522 16.13 -20.10 19.16
C GLU A 522 15.74 -21.01 17.99
N GLU A 523 14.48 -20.94 17.56
CA GLU A 523 14.03 -21.70 16.40
C GLU A 523 14.74 -21.26 15.13
N ASN A 524 14.94 -22.22 14.22
CA ASN A 524 15.51 -21.95 12.91
C ASN A 524 14.70 -20.88 12.15
N CYS A 525 15.40 -20.10 11.33
CA CYS A 525 14.76 -19.14 10.44
C CYS A 525 13.86 -19.88 9.44
N PHE A 526 12.72 -19.29 9.09
CA PHE A 526 11.84 -19.83 8.07
C PHE A 526 12.52 -19.75 6.71
N ILE A 527 12.59 -20.88 6.00
CA ILE A 527 13.14 -20.97 4.65
C ILE A 527 11.97 -21.03 3.67
N GLU A 528 11.89 -20.05 2.78
CA GLU A 528 10.92 -20.06 1.70
C GLU A 528 11.29 -21.17 0.71
N THR A 529 10.41 -22.14 0.50
CA THR A 529 10.64 -23.19 -0.51
C THR A 529 10.30 -22.64 -1.89
N GLU A 530 11.19 -22.82 -2.87
CA GLU A 530 11.14 -22.24 -4.24
C GLU A 530 9.89 -22.64 -5.08
N ASN A 531 8.91 -23.34 -4.51
CA ASN A 531 7.79 -23.96 -5.22
C ASN A 531 6.44 -23.24 -5.07
N SER A 532 6.41 -21.93 -4.78
CA SER A 532 5.17 -21.13 -4.95
C SER A 532 4.96 -20.80 -6.43
N LYS A 533 4.64 -21.83 -7.24
CA LYS A 533 4.23 -21.71 -8.65
C LYS A 533 2.96 -20.85 -8.84
N ASP A 534 2.30 -20.46 -7.74
CA ASP A 534 1.07 -19.66 -7.73
C ASP A 534 1.33 -18.15 -7.56
N GLY A 535 2.59 -17.70 -7.48
CA GLY A 535 2.92 -16.27 -7.42
C GLY A 535 2.57 -15.58 -6.10
N THR A 536 2.14 -16.32 -5.07
CA THR A 536 1.98 -15.82 -3.71
C THR A 536 3.29 -15.98 -2.95
N GLY A 537 4.11 -14.93 -2.93
CA GLY A 537 5.30 -14.86 -2.08
C GLY A 537 4.96 -14.91 -0.59
N PHE A 538 5.96 -15.12 0.26
CA PHE A 538 5.82 -15.14 1.73
C PHE A 538 5.06 -13.92 2.29
N ASP A 539 4.01 -14.17 3.08
CA ASP A 539 3.27 -13.16 3.86
C ASP A 539 3.55 -13.33 5.37
N VAL A 540 4.16 -12.31 5.96
CA VAL A 540 4.53 -12.29 7.39
C VAL A 540 3.33 -12.32 8.33
N LEU A 541 2.20 -11.72 7.94
CA LEU A 541 0.99 -11.69 8.77
C LEU A 541 0.30 -13.05 8.79
N ASP A 542 0.25 -13.74 7.64
CA ASP A 542 -0.29 -15.10 7.57
C ASP A 542 0.59 -16.07 8.38
N TRP A 543 1.92 -15.90 8.35
CA TRP A 543 2.80 -16.70 9.21
C TRP A 543 2.48 -16.50 10.69
N TRP A 544 2.41 -15.24 11.15
CA TRP A 544 2.09 -14.95 12.55
C TRP A 544 0.68 -15.39 12.95
N LYS A 545 -0.30 -15.31 12.04
CA LYS A 545 -1.66 -15.82 12.23
C LYS A 545 -1.66 -17.32 12.53
N ILE A 546 -0.94 -18.10 11.72
CA ILE A 546 -0.85 -19.56 11.89
C ILE A 546 -0.15 -19.92 13.21
N HIS A 547 0.84 -19.13 13.63
CA HIS A 547 1.62 -19.36 14.84
C HIS A 547 1.07 -18.66 16.09
N ALA A 548 -0.06 -17.95 16.01
CA ALA A 548 -0.61 -17.17 17.12
C ALA A 548 -0.98 -18.02 18.35
N LEU A 549 -1.36 -19.29 18.16
CA LEU A 549 -1.64 -20.22 19.27
C LEU A 549 -0.38 -20.67 20.00
N LYS A 550 0.75 -20.74 19.28
CA LYS A 550 2.07 -21.11 19.80
C LYS A 550 2.72 -19.93 20.53
N TYR A 551 2.56 -18.73 19.98
CA TYR A 551 3.15 -17.49 20.46
C TYR A 551 2.03 -16.50 20.83
N LYS A 552 1.30 -16.73 21.92
CA LYS A 552 0.08 -15.96 22.23
C LYS A 552 0.38 -14.49 22.51
N VAL A 553 1.36 -14.23 23.38
CA VAL A 553 1.77 -12.87 23.74
C VAL A 553 2.61 -12.26 22.63
N LEU A 554 3.58 -13.03 22.11
CA LEU A 554 4.51 -12.54 21.10
C LEU A 554 3.82 -12.25 19.76
N SER A 555 2.81 -13.02 19.35
CA SER A 555 2.02 -12.70 18.15
C SER A 555 1.19 -11.42 18.32
N THR A 556 0.71 -11.12 19.52
CA THR A 556 0.03 -9.84 19.81
C THR A 556 1.01 -8.68 19.69
N MET A 557 2.23 -8.84 20.20
CA MET A 557 3.32 -7.87 20.02
C MET A 557 3.68 -7.68 18.55
N ALA A 558 3.83 -8.78 17.80
CA ALA A 558 4.13 -8.74 16.38
C ALA A 558 3.02 -8.03 15.59
N ARG A 559 1.75 -8.32 15.89
CA ARG A 559 0.59 -7.69 15.26
C ARG A 559 0.57 -6.18 15.46
N ASP A 560 0.87 -5.70 16.66
CA ASP A 560 0.83 -4.27 16.96
C ASP A 560 2.02 -3.52 16.33
N ILE A 561 3.19 -4.15 16.26
CA ILE A 561 4.43 -3.57 15.74
C ILE A 561 4.47 -3.61 14.20
N LEU A 562 4.12 -4.73 13.57
CA LEU A 562 4.08 -4.85 12.10
C LEU A 562 2.98 -3.99 11.46
N ALA A 563 2.04 -3.48 12.26
CA ALA A 563 1.06 -2.50 11.83
C ALA A 563 1.63 -1.07 11.78
N ILE A 564 2.86 -0.82 12.22
CA ILE A 564 3.45 0.52 12.26
C ILE A 564 3.88 0.94 10.85
N PRO A 565 3.30 2.02 10.30
CA PRO A 565 3.71 2.53 9.01
C PRO A 565 5.00 3.35 9.15
N ILE A 566 6.03 2.93 8.42
CA ILE A 566 7.31 3.66 8.31
C ILE A 566 7.30 4.75 7.22
N THR A 567 6.18 4.92 6.53
CA THR A 567 5.98 5.95 5.49
C THR A 567 4.65 6.68 5.69
N THR A 568 4.57 7.94 5.25
CA THR A 568 3.33 8.72 5.23
C THR A 568 2.56 8.59 3.90
N VAL A 569 2.86 7.57 3.08
CA VAL A 569 2.26 7.35 1.75
C VAL A 569 0.73 7.29 1.77
N ALA A 570 0.14 6.82 2.89
CA ALA A 570 -1.31 6.84 3.07
C ALA A 570 -1.90 8.27 3.07
N SER A 571 -1.22 9.22 3.72
CA SER A 571 -1.61 10.64 3.72
C SER A 571 -1.46 11.24 2.32
N GLU A 572 -0.41 10.89 1.57
CA GLU A 572 -0.19 11.40 0.22
C GLU A 572 -1.21 10.92 -0.82
N SER A 573 -1.59 9.64 -0.72
CA SER A 573 -2.70 9.10 -1.53
C SER A 573 -3.98 9.89 -1.26
N THR A 574 -4.16 10.38 -0.04
CA THR A 574 -5.27 11.24 0.35
C THR A 574 -5.12 12.63 -0.27
N PHE A 575 -3.93 13.24 -0.29
CA PHE A 575 -3.71 14.54 -0.95
C PHE A 575 -3.95 14.51 -2.45
N SER A 576 -3.62 13.40 -3.11
CA SER A 576 -3.94 13.19 -4.52
C SER A 576 -5.45 13.20 -4.78
N ALA A 577 -6.24 12.68 -3.83
CA ALA A 577 -7.70 12.81 -3.84
C ALA A 577 -8.18 14.22 -3.45
N GLY A 578 -7.52 14.86 -2.49
CA GLY A 578 -7.78 16.26 -2.11
C GLY A 578 -7.63 17.21 -3.30
N SER A 579 -6.64 16.98 -4.16
CA SER A 579 -6.43 17.78 -5.38
C SER A 579 -7.55 17.64 -6.42
N ARG A 580 -8.28 16.51 -6.44
CA ARG A 580 -9.48 16.33 -7.29
C ARG A 580 -10.75 16.89 -6.65
N VAL A 581 -10.87 16.77 -5.32
CA VAL A 581 -12.00 17.33 -4.58
C VAL A 581 -11.94 18.86 -4.56
N ILE A 582 -10.74 19.42 -4.40
CA ILE A 582 -10.46 20.85 -4.36
C ILE A 582 -9.84 21.28 -5.70
N ASP A 583 -10.62 21.12 -6.76
CA ASP A 583 -10.25 21.62 -8.09
C ASP A 583 -10.53 23.14 -8.22
N LYS A 584 -10.24 23.71 -9.40
CA LYS A 584 -10.44 25.14 -9.69
C LYS A 584 -11.90 25.58 -9.62
N TYR A 585 -12.85 24.67 -9.81
CA TYR A 585 -14.29 24.94 -9.80
C TYR A 585 -14.93 24.70 -8.43
N ARG A 586 -14.25 23.98 -7.53
CA ARG A 586 -14.74 23.55 -6.22
C ARG A 586 -14.05 24.22 -5.03
N VAL A 587 -13.34 25.33 -5.28
CA VAL A 587 -12.65 26.11 -4.24
C VAL A 587 -13.54 26.63 -3.11
N LYS A 588 -14.86 26.72 -3.35
CA LYS A 588 -15.84 27.20 -2.35
C LYS A 588 -16.38 26.09 -1.44
N LEU A 589 -15.91 24.84 -1.56
CA LEU A 589 -16.30 23.78 -0.63
C LEU A 589 -15.86 24.15 0.79
N SER A 590 -16.76 23.98 1.75
CA SER A 590 -16.42 24.16 3.17
C SER A 590 -15.48 23.05 3.63
N VAL A 591 -14.69 23.32 4.67
CA VAL A 591 -13.72 22.35 5.22
C VAL A 591 -14.39 21.04 5.63
N GLU A 592 -15.61 21.11 6.17
CA GLU A 592 -16.40 19.94 6.56
C GLU A 592 -16.86 19.13 5.34
N SER A 593 -17.17 19.82 4.23
CA SER A 593 -17.57 19.15 2.98
C SER A 593 -16.38 18.43 2.35
N VAL A 594 -15.19 19.03 2.43
CA VAL A 594 -13.95 18.41 1.98
C VAL A 594 -13.67 17.18 2.85
N GLU A 595 -13.66 17.31 4.17
CA GLU A 595 -13.41 16.18 5.08
C GLU A 595 -14.39 15.03 4.85
N LEU A 596 -15.69 15.34 4.76
CA LEU A 596 -16.73 14.36 4.47
C LEU A 596 -16.46 13.57 3.18
N LEU A 597 -16.06 14.27 2.11
CA LEU A 597 -15.76 13.62 0.83
C LEU A 597 -14.48 12.80 0.93
N MET A 598 -13.43 13.32 1.57
CA MET A 598 -12.13 12.67 1.68
C MET A 598 -12.22 11.38 2.51
N CYS A 599 -12.70 11.51 3.75
CA CYS A 599 -12.83 10.40 4.69
C CYS A 599 -13.95 9.43 4.25
N GLY A 600 -15.13 9.96 3.90
CA GLY A 600 -16.25 9.12 3.49
C GLY A 600 -15.97 8.32 2.22
N SER A 601 -15.23 8.87 1.27
CA SER A 601 -14.80 8.14 0.07
C SER A 601 -13.85 6.98 0.40
N ASP A 602 -12.87 7.22 1.29
CA ASP A 602 -11.96 6.17 1.78
C ASP A 602 -12.74 5.02 2.44
N TRP A 603 -13.65 5.33 3.35
CA TRP A 603 -14.42 4.36 4.11
C TRP A 603 -15.34 3.52 3.21
N LEU A 604 -16.07 4.17 2.32
CA LEU A 604 -17.00 3.50 1.39
C LEU A 604 -16.26 2.60 0.41
N ARG A 605 -15.15 3.07 -0.18
CA ARG A 605 -14.33 2.25 -1.09
C ARG A 605 -13.83 1.00 -0.41
N LYS A 606 -13.32 1.13 0.82
CA LYS A 606 -12.80 -0.01 1.56
C LYS A 606 -13.89 -0.99 1.97
N ARG A 607 -15.06 -0.50 2.41
CA ARG A 607 -16.20 -1.36 2.75
C ARG A 607 -16.71 -2.17 1.56
N HIS A 608 -16.78 -1.55 0.38
CA HIS A 608 -17.29 -2.18 -0.84
C HIS A 608 -16.19 -2.86 -1.68
N GLY A 609 -14.95 -2.91 -1.21
CA GLY A 609 -13.83 -3.52 -1.95
C GLY A 609 -13.51 -2.83 -3.27
N ILE A 610 -13.91 -1.57 -3.45
CA ILE A 610 -13.75 -0.82 -4.70
C ILE A 610 -12.30 -0.32 -4.81
N LYS A 611 -11.55 -0.93 -5.73
CA LYS A 611 -10.24 -0.41 -6.12
C LYS A 611 -10.43 0.76 -7.07
N LYS A 612 -9.70 1.86 -6.84
CA LYS A 612 -9.66 2.97 -7.78
C LYS A 612 -8.99 2.49 -9.07
N LYS A 613 -9.60 2.74 -10.25
CA LYS A 613 -8.89 2.55 -11.52
C LYS A 613 -7.64 3.42 -11.46
N SER A 614 -6.47 2.78 -11.49
CA SER A 614 -5.18 3.47 -11.50
C SER A 614 -5.00 4.14 -12.85
N GLU A 615 -5.48 5.37 -13.01
CA GLU A 615 -4.94 6.25 -14.04
C GLU A 615 -3.56 6.71 -13.55
N ALA A 616 -2.54 6.13 -14.18
CA ALA A 616 -1.12 6.24 -13.88
C ALA A 616 -0.68 5.64 -12.52
N LYS A 617 0.46 4.97 -12.56
CA LYS A 617 1.19 4.41 -11.41
C LYS A 617 1.18 5.42 -10.25
N PHE A 618 0.60 5.01 -9.11
CA PHE A 618 0.59 5.81 -7.89
C PHE A 618 2.04 6.09 -7.48
N TYR A 619 2.50 7.31 -7.71
CA TYR A 619 3.75 7.79 -7.16
C TYR A 619 3.44 9.02 -6.29
N ILE A 620 3.27 8.73 -5.00
CA ILE A 620 3.85 9.45 -3.86
C ILE A 620 4.17 10.93 -4.13
N HIS A 621 3.45 11.81 -3.45
CA HIS A 621 3.58 13.27 -3.55
C HIS A 621 4.23 13.83 -2.29
N PHE A 622 5.55 13.88 -2.27
CA PHE A 622 6.27 14.67 -1.27
C PHE A 622 6.51 16.08 -1.85
N ASN A 623 6.05 17.11 -1.13
CA ASN A 623 6.41 18.50 -1.41
C ASN A 623 7.75 18.85 -0.78
#